data_AF-A0A151X8R8-F1
#
_entry.id   AF-A0A151X8R8-F1
#
_cell.length_a   1.000
_cell.length_b   1.000
_cell.length_c   1.000
_cell.angle_alpha   90.00
_cell.angle_beta   90.00
_cell.angle_gamma   90.00
#
_symmetry.space_group_name_H-M   'P 1'
#
loop_
_entity.id
_entity.type
_entity.pdbx_description
1 polymer ?
#
loop_
_entity_poly.entity_id
_entity_poly.type
_entity_poly.pdbx_seq_one_letter_code
_entity_poly.pdbx_strand_id
1 'polypeptide(L)'
;MGLDKYKKTPCGFCFVEYYQRADSENCMRYINGTRLDDRIIRTDWDAGFIEGRQYGRGKTGGQVRDEYRSDFDSGRGGYGKIIQQKVTSLSDGGFGR
;
A
#
# COMPACT_ATOMS: atom_id res chain seq x y z
N MET A 1 6.93 4.71 8.74
CA MET A 1 6.11 4.74 7.50
C MET A 1 6.46 3.57 6.61
N GLY A 2 5.48 3.03 5.88
CA GLY A 2 5.70 1.99 4.86
C GLY A 2 6.12 2.60 3.51
N LEU A 3 7.16 2.05 2.90
CA LEU A 3 7.84 2.60 1.73
C LEU A 3 7.93 1.58 0.59
N ASP A 4 7.95 2.06 -0.64
CA ASP A 4 8.35 1.28 -1.80
C ASP A 4 9.80 0.80 -1.64
N LYS A 5 10.07 -0.48 -1.93
CA LYS A 5 11.39 -1.10 -1.76
C LYS A 5 12.48 -0.41 -2.58
N TYR A 6 12.17 0.08 -3.77
CA TYR A 6 13.13 0.64 -4.72
C TYR A 6 13.10 2.17 -4.71
N LYS A 7 11.91 2.77 -4.88
CA LYS A 7 11.75 4.22 -4.99
C LYS A 7 11.80 4.94 -3.65
N LYS A 8 11.67 4.21 -2.53
CA LYS A 8 11.66 4.74 -1.16
C LYS A 8 10.58 5.81 -0.93
N THR A 9 9.52 5.81 -1.72
CA THR A 9 8.34 6.67 -1.57
C THR A 9 7.25 5.97 -0.76
N PRO A 10 6.35 6.70 -0.09
CA PRO A 10 5.25 6.09 0.67
C PRO A 10 4.39 5.16 -0.20
N CYS A 11 4.07 3.97 0.29
CA CYS A 11 3.31 2.95 -0.46
C CYS A 11 2.03 2.45 0.25
N GLY A 12 1.35 3.33 0.99
CA GLY A 12 -0.02 3.07 1.44
C GLY A 12 -0.16 2.17 2.68
N PHE A 13 0.87 2.10 3.54
CA PHE A 13 0.74 1.59 4.92
C PHE A 13 1.73 2.27 5.86
N CYS A 14 1.55 2.04 7.17
CA CYS A 14 2.50 2.39 8.20
C CYS A 14 2.43 1.38 9.35
N PHE A 15 3.38 1.50 10.27
CA PHE A 15 3.32 0.89 11.61
C PHE A 15 3.11 2.02 12.61
N VAL A 16 2.31 1.77 13.64
CA VAL A 16 2.10 2.66 14.77
C VAL A 16 2.38 1.86 16.03
N GLU A 17 3.33 2.31 16.83
CA GLU A 17 3.71 1.69 18.09
C GLU A 17 3.27 2.59 19.23
N TYR A 18 2.43 2.04 20.11
CA TYR A 18 2.01 2.70 21.34
C TYR A 18 2.86 2.21 22.51
N TYR A 19 3.07 3.07 23.50
CA TYR A 19 3.77 2.71 24.73
C TYR A 19 3.03 1.64 25.54
N GLN A 20 1.69 1.70 25.58
CA GLN A 20 0.87 0.77 26.33
C GLN A 20 -0.02 -0.06 25.41
N ARG A 21 -0.21 -1.33 25.77
CA ARG A 21 -1.11 -2.24 25.03
C ARG A 21 -2.56 -1.72 25.00
N ALA A 22 -3.03 -1.14 26.09
CA ALA A 22 -4.40 -0.62 26.19
C ALA A 22 -4.69 0.47 25.13
N ASP A 23 -3.70 1.31 24.81
CA ASP A 23 -3.84 2.34 23.78
C ASP A 23 -3.95 1.73 22.38
N SER A 24 -3.15 0.68 22.10
CA SER A 24 -3.28 -0.09 20.86
C SER A 24 -4.65 -0.79 20.74
N GLU A 25 -5.20 -1.29 21.84
CA GLU A 25 -6.56 -1.87 21.86
C GLU A 25 -7.62 -0.81 21.57
N ASN A 26 -7.49 0.41 22.12
CA ASN A 26 -8.37 1.54 21.81
C ASN A 26 -8.27 1.93 20.33
N CYS A 27 -7.07 1.96 19.76
CA CYS A 27 -6.87 2.18 18.32
C CYS A 27 -7.62 1.13 17.49
N MET A 28 -7.47 -0.16 17.83
CA MET A 28 -8.18 -1.25 17.15
C MET A 28 -9.71 -1.17 17.27
N ARG A 29 -10.24 -0.65 18.39
CA ARG A 29 -11.68 -0.51 18.62
C ARG A 29 -12.29 0.71 17.93
N TYR A 30 -11.62 1.85 17.99
CA TYR A 30 -12.24 3.14 17.66
C TYR A 30 -11.69 3.79 16.39
N ILE A 31 -10.46 3.46 15.97
CA ILE A 31 -9.83 4.04 14.78
C ILE A 31 -9.96 3.09 13.58
N ASN A 32 -9.95 1.78 13.80
CA ASN A 32 -10.16 0.81 12.74
C ASN A 32 -11.49 1.03 12.01
N GLY A 33 -11.48 1.10 10.68
CA GLY A 33 -12.68 1.33 9.87
C GLY A 33 -13.13 2.80 9.82
N THR A 34 -12.42 3.73 10.46
CA THR A 34 -12.67 5.17 10.31
C THR A 34 -11.98 5.75 9.07
N ARG A 35 -12.17 7.06 8.82
CA ARG A 35 -11.60 7.74 7.66
C ARG A 35 -10.33 8.50 7.99
N LEU A 36 -9.34 8.37 7.10
CA LEU A 36 -8.16 9.22 7.02
C LEU A 36 -7.98 9.63 5.56
N ASP A 37 -7.89 10.94 5.29
CA ASP A 37 -7.87 11.51 3.94
C ASP A 37 -8.98 10.95 3.03
N ASP A 38 -10.22 10.90 3.56
CA ASP A 38 -11.41 10.32 2.93
C ASP A 38 -11.36 8.82 2.60
N ARG A 39 -10.35 8.11 3.10
CA ARG A 39 -10.20 6.66 2.90
C ARG A 39 -10.49 5.90 4.17
N ILE A 40 -11.27 4.82 4.05
CA ILE A 40 -11.47 3.89 5.16
C ILE A 40 -10.16 3.15 5.41
N ILE A 41 -9.59 3.32 6.60
CA ILE A 41 -8.36 2.66 7.01
C ILE A 41 -8.65 1.35 7.73
N ARG A 42 -7.72 0.39 7.63
CA ARG A 42 -7.75 -0.87 8.36
C ARG A 42 -6.52 -0.96 9.24
N THR A 43 -6.72 -1.28 10.51
CA THR A 43 -5.65 -1.59 11.46
C THR A 43 -5.58 -3.09 11.72
N ASP A 44 -4.41 -3.58 12.13
CA ASP A 44 -4.18 -4.97 12.49
C ASP A 44 -3.10 -5.06 13.56
N TRP A 45 -3.07 -6.17 14.30
CA TRP A 45 -1.97 -6.44 15.22
C TRP A 45 -0.72 -6.85 14.45
N ASP A 46 0.42 -6.37 14.92
CA ASP A 46 1.72 -6.70 14.36
C ASP A 46 2.64 -7.24 15.46
N ALA A 47 3.52 -8.18 15.11
CA ALA A 47 4.47 -8.79 16.04
C ALA A 47 5.62 -7.85 16.48
N GLY A 48 5.75 -6.67 15.87
CA GLY A 48 6.77 -5.68 16.18
C GLY A 48 7.60 -5.27 14.98
N PHE A 49 8.08 -4.02 15.00
CA PHE A 49 8.91 -3.50 13.92
C PHE A 49 10.31 -4.13 13.93
N ILE A 50 10.78 -4.54 12.75
CA ILE A 50 12.19 -4.85 12.50
C ILE A 50 12.58 -4.23 11.17
N GLU A 51 13.86 -3.89 11.03
CA GLU A 51 14.38 -3.33 9.80
C GLU A 51 14.11 -4.26 8.60
N GLY A 52 13.70 -3.64 7.49
CA GLY A 52 13.26 -4.32 6.28
C GLY A 52 11.73 -4.43 6.18
N ARG A 53 10.99 -4.47 7.30
CA ARG A 53 9.51 -4.58 7.27
C ARG A 53 8.83 -3.30 6.79
N GLN A 54 9.52 -2.16 6.84
CA GLN A 54 9.03 -0.91 6.25
C GLN A 54 8.87 -0.99 4.73
N TYR A 55 9.52 -1.93 4.05
CA TYR A 55 9.45 -2.01 2.59
C TYR A 55 8.27 -2.87 2.11
N GLY A 56 7.62 -2.38 1.06
CA GLY A 56 6.65 -3.15 0.28
C GLY A 56 7.26 -4.45 -0.26
N ARG A 57 6.44 -5.49 -0.34
CA ARG A 57 6.85 -6.85 -0.72
C ARG A 57 6.37 -7.26 -2.12
N GLY A 58 5.72 -6.36 -2.85
CA GLY A 58 5.37 -6.56 -4.25
C GLY A 58 6.63 -6.68 -5.11
N LYS A 59 6.53 -7.42 -6.22
CA LYS A 59 7.62 -7.58 -7.20
C LYS A 59 8.12 -6.24 -7.74
N THR A 60 7.22 -5.25 -7.84
CA THR A 60 7.50 -3.89 -8.33
C THR A 60 7.96 -2.92 -7.22
N GLY A 61 8.05 -3.39 -5.98
CA GLY A 61 8.53 -2.64 -4.81
C GLY A 61 7.44 -2.16 -3.87
N GLY A 62 6.21 -1.94 -4.37
CA GLY A 62 5.06 -1.49 -3.59
C GLY A 62 4.41 -2.60 -2.75
N GLN A 63 3.16 -2.39 -2.33
CA GLN A 63 2.39 -3.46 -1.66
C GLN A 63 2.01 -4.55 -2.66
N VAL A 64 2.05 -5.81 -2.21
CA VAL A 64 1.58 -6.96 -2.99
C VAL A 64 0.12 -6.77 -3.43
N ARG A 65 -0.72 -6.20 -2.55
CA ARG A 65 -2.13 -5.93 -2.84
C ARG A 65 -2.33 -4.99 -4.03
N ASP A 66 -1.47 -3.99 -4.19
CA ASP A 66 -1.59 -3.01 -5.27
C ASP A 66 -1.17 -3.57 -6.64
N GLU A 67 -0.50 -4.73 -6.68
CA GLU A 67 -0.11 -5.36 -7.95
C GLU A 67 -1.27 -5.99 -8.69
N TYR A 68 -2.19 -6.62 -7.94
CA TYR A 68 -3.30 -7.41 -8.46
C TYR A 68 -4.63 -6.64 -8.54
N ARG A 69 -4.64 -5.38 -8.11
CA ARG A 69 -5.85 -4.56 -8.09
C ARG A 69 -6.34 -4.25 -9.50
N SER A 70 -7.65 -4.38 -9.72
CA SER A 70 -8.29 -4.09 -11.00
C SER A 70 -8.86 -2.67 -11.12
N ASP A 71 -9.29 -2.08 -10.01
CA ASP A 71 -9.85 -0.73 -9.96
C ASP A 71 -8.78 0.37 -10.09
N PHE A 72 -9.21 1.50 -10.63
CA PHE A 72 -8.43 2.74 -10.68
C PHE A 72 -8.59 3.51 -9.38
N ASP A 73 -7.47 3.94 -8.80
CA ASP A 73 -7.46 4.76 -7.60
C ASP A 73 -6.27 5.71 -7.63
N SER A 74 -6.57 6.99 -7.80
CA SER A 74 -5.60 8.08 -7.91
C SER A 74 -4.69 8.17 -6.67
N GLY A 75 -5.23 7.93 -5.47
CA GLY A 75 -4.49 7.96 -4.20
C GLY A 75 -3.48 6.82 -4.04
N ARG A 76 -3.50 5.83 -4.94
CA ARG A 76 -2.54 4.73 -5.01
C ARG A 76 -1.77 4.67 -6.33
N GLY A 77 -1.73 5.78 -7.07
CA GLY A 77 -0.98 5.87 -8.33
C GLY A 77 -1.68 5.28 -9.55
N GLY A 78 -3.01 5.12 -9.51
CA GLY A 78 -3.85 4.71 -10.64
C GLY A 78 -4.20 3.22 -10.63
N TYR A 79 -4.11 2.57 -11.80
CA TYR A 79 -4.38 1.13 -11.94
C TYR A 79 -3.31 0.28 -11.25
N GLY A 80 -3.70 -0.95 -10.87
CA GLY A 80 -2.76 -1.94 -10.35
C GLY A 80 -1.64 -2.25 -11.36
N LYS A 81 -0.46 -2.61 -10.85
CA LYS A 81 0.77 -2.66 -11.65
C LYS A 81 0.71 -3.63 -12.83
N ILE A 82 0.04 -4.78 -12.67
CA ILE A 82 -0.12 -5.76 -13.76
C ILE A 82 -0.96 -5.17 -14.90
N ILE A 83 -2.05 -4.48 -14.58
CA ILE A 83 -2.90 -3.85 -15.60
C ILE A 83 -2.17 -2.69 -16.25
N GLN A 84 -1.50 -1.85 -15.46
CA GLN A 84 -0.71 -0.73 -15.97
C GLN A 84 0.33 -1.21 -17.00
N GLN A 85 1.07 -2.28 -16.69
CA GLN A 85 2.04 -2.87 -17.62
C GLN A 85 1.39 -3.40 -18.90
N LYS A 86 0.26 -4.10 -18.80
CA LYS A 86 -0.49 -4.60 -19.98
C LYS A 86 -0.97 -3.46 -20.88
N VAL A 87 -1.52 -2.39 -20.28
CA VAL A 87 -1.99 -1.22 -21.02
C VAL A 87 -0.84 -0.51 -21.72
N THR A 88 0.30 -0.30 -21.03
CA THR A 88 1.50 0.27 -21.64
C THR A 88 2.06 -0.60 -22.78
N SER A 89 2.04 -1.92 -22.61
CA SER A 89 2.51 -2.85 -23.65
C SER A 89 1.65 -2.77 -24.93
N LEU A 90 0.34 -2.53 -24.77
CA LEU A 90 -0.59 -2.37 -25.88
C LEU A 90 -0.44 -1.01 -26.58
N SER A 91 -0.10 0.06 -25.85
CA SER A 91 0.11 1.38 -26.46
C SER A 91 1.37 1.44 -27.32
N ASP A 92 2.42 0.73 -26.92
CA ASP A 92 3.72 0.79 -27.61
C ASP A 92 3.79 -0.14 -28.85
N GLY A 93 2.84 -1.07 -29.00
CA GLY A 93 2.75 -1.99 -30.14
C GLY A 93 2.00 -1.47 -31.38
N GLY A 94 1.51 -0.22 -31.36
CA GLY A 94 0.60 0.33 -32.38
C GLY A 94 1.24 1.11 -33.55
N PHE A 95 2.55 1.39 -33.51
CA PHE A 95 3.25 2.19 -34.54
C PHE A 95 4.38 1.42 -35.23
N GLY A 96 4.09 0.22 -35.70
CA GLY A 96 4.96 -0.56 -36.57
C GLY A 96 4.19 -1.13 -37.75
N ARG A 97 3.76 -0.26 -38.66
CA ARG A 97 3.60 -0.62 -40.08
C ARG A 97 4.89 -0.26 -40.80
#